data_AF-A0A3Q0IYB6-F1
#
_entry.id   AF-A0A3Q0IYB6-F1
#
_cell.length_a   1.000
_cell.length_b   1.000
_cell.length_c   1.000
_cell.angle_alpha   90.00
_cell.angle_beta   90.00
_cell.angle_gamma   90.00
#
_symmetry.space_group_name_H-M   'P 1'
#
loop_
_entity.id
_entity.type
_entity.pdbx_description
1 polymer ?
#
loop_
_entity_poly.entity_id
_entity_poly.type
_entity_poly.pdbx_seq_one_letter_code
_entity_poly.pdbx_strand_id
1 'polypeptide(L)'
;MEAKNGSPQGYGKIRVQGEGMESWAEFMGNNGCMRRDKIQEKFVELLAKASARSELIKTLNDVDESCQCGSPGKVMDAEVLHHVLKAPANQRVFYGQANSDKIKFPDPKDFRIAIVESTNCIHLRIGFLPNYEILPETVDAEVDVTLILAIEFQGWPRTTDFPSRIPLSHIDALFFQNMATTGFYMMPAVPHPTVRCDDRKLCWQFRFPVAESMMMTNYSSNSLINKVYRILITILEDIRRSSTAGRVTSRYMIKTILWYRLERTGECCLNTLNKWNESSLSLHVLQLMDNLAAALKTQKYPSYFFPAYNLIINSPGGGVMHYTEEDYIYDAEIISNLVARFFEISLIPSLIINPKDDSYWCRLEDALLIKWGHVLEELLPLRDARLIGMRHYSLRQVDYIGVLLRGILSVKSMVLNDSAAGGWYDKEINKIFMNKDDKDSITQDIVYLLNVLSEQAKHSYSLRKQTMTKDKKTVRLKSFDLSFATLLDDVKADLKKVHFDFTNDQILVYYILKWLYRGSERDGKFLEPVLKPYLIKLYIASHECNWFLEEWKARMNKDEMYALRKYCHLVVKEQVNTSDGLLDCVNKGEAFGTVDKIDLD
;
A
#
# COMPACT_ATOMS: atom_id res chain seq x y z
N MET A 1 5.65 -13.15 22.49
CA MET A 1 4.61 -12.36 21.79
C MET A 1 3.50 -13.33 21.43
N GLU A 2 2.52 -13.45 22.31
CA GLU A 2 1.42 -14.40 22.14
C GLU A 2 0.41 -13.85 21.13
N ALA A 3 0.12 -14.67 20.12
CA ALA A 3 -1.03 -14.48 19.26
C ALA A 3 -2.28 -14.58 20.13
N LYS A 4 -2.96 -13.45 20.39
CA LYS A 4 -4.18 -13.41 21.22
C LYS A 4 -5.32 -14.34 20.72
N ASN A 5 -5.21 -14.90 19.51
CA ASN A 5 -6.17 -15.84 18.89
C ASN A 5 -5.53 -17.13 18.32
N GLY A 6 -4.27 -17.46 18.66
CA GLY A 6 -3.57 -18.67 18.18
C GLY A 6 -3.09 -18.67 16.72
N SER A 7 -3.30 -17.58 15.97
CA SER A 7 -2.79 -17.40 14.60
C SER A 7 -1.54 -16.50 14.57
N PRO A 8 -0.47 -16.85 13.83
CA PRO A 8 0.73 -16.01 13.72
C PRO A 8 0.43 -14.66 13.04
N GLN A 9 1.21 -13.61 13.34
CA GLN A 9 1.05 -12.31 12.68
C GLN A 9 1.21 -12.46 11.16
N GLY A 10 0.43 -11.71 10.37
CA GLY A 10 0.31 -11.89 8.92
C GLY A 10 -0.72 -12.96 8.53
N TYR A 11 -1.32 -13.65 9.50
CA TYR A 11 -2.42 -14.59 9.30
C TYR A 11 -3.60 -14.28 10.23
N GLY A 12 -4.80 -14.65 9.80
CA GLY A 12 -6.03 -14.55 10.57
C GLY A 12 -6.94 -15.75 10.35
N LYS A 13 -7.99 -15.85 11.18
CA LYS A 13 -9.11 -16.79 10.99
C LYS A 13 -10.33 -15.98 10.59
N ILE A 14 -11.10 -16.48 9.63
CA ILE A 14 -12.34 -15.83 9.20
C ILE A 14 -13.51 -16.52 9.89
N ARG A 15 -14.32 -15.76 10.62
CA ARG A 15 -15.57 -16.23 11.21
C ARG A 15 -16.73 -15.62 10.42
N VAL A 16 -17.64 -16.46 9.95
CA VAL A 16 -18.86 -16.02 9.24
C VAL A 16 -19.99 -15.91 10.25
N GLN A 17 -20.73 -14.81 10.20
CA GLN A 17 -21.90 -14.55 11.04
C GLN A 17 -22.96 -13.84 10.20
N GLY A 18 -24.24 -14.03 10.54
CA GLY A 18 -25.36 -13.35 9.88
C GLY A 18 -26.11 -14.19 8.84
N GLU A 19 -26.98 -13.52 8.07
CA GLU A 19 -27.80 -14.14 7.03
C GLU A 19 -26.93 -14.74 5.92
N GLY A 20 -27.33 -15.92 5.40
CA GLY A 20 -26.58 -16.63 4.37
C GLY A 20 -25.46 -17.54 4.88
N MET A 21 -25.21 -17.60 6.20
CA MET A 21 -24.20 -18.51 6.80
C MET A 21 -24.43 -19.98 6.43
N GLU A 22 -25.67 -20.41 6.25
CA GLU A 22 -26.03 -21.78 5.86
C GLU A 22 -25.41 -22.19 4.52
N SER A 23 -25.32 -21.25 3.56
CA SER A 23 -24.70 -21.51 2.25
C SER A 23 -23.20 -21.78 2.34
N TRP A 24 -22.56 -21.37 3.43
CA TRP A 24 -21.14 -21.58 3.70
C TRP A 24 -20.87 -22.75 4.66
N ALA A 25 -21.91 -23.45 5.12
CA ALA A 25 -21.81 -24.46 6.17
C ALA A 25 -20.82 -25.59 5.84
N GLU A 26 -20.77 -26.03 4.58
CA GLU A 26 -19.83 -27.08 4.14
C GLU A 26 -18.34 -26.67 4.22
N PHE A 27 -18.07 -25.36 4.24
CA PHE A 27 -16.72 -24.80 4.32
C PHE A 27 -16.33 -24.37 5.73
N MET A 28 -17.19 -24.55 6.73
CA MET A 28 -16.91 -24.14 8.10
C MET A 28 -16.35 -25.29 8.95
N GLY A 29 -15.43 -24.96 9.84
CA GLY A 29 -14.99 -25.86 10.92
C GLY A 29 -15.94 -25.83 12.10
N ASN A 30 -15.76 -26.78 13.03
CA ASN A 30 -16.60 -26.90 14.25
C ASN A 30 -16.59 -25.65 15.15
N ASN A 31 -15.65 -24.73 14.93
CA ASN A 31 -15.51 -23.46 15.66
C ASN A 31 -16.15 -22.25 14.93
N GLY A 32 -16.91 -22.51 13.85
CA GLY A 32 -17.55 -21.46 13.04
C GLY A 32 -16.58 -20.64 12.19
N CYS A 33 -15.32 -21.08 12.07
CA CYS A 33 -14.33 -20.44 11.20
C CYS A 33 -14.26 -21.13 9.83
N MET A 34 -14.03 -20.35 8.78
CA MET A 34 -13.86 -20.89 7.42
C MET A 34 -12.58 -21.69 7.29
N ARG A 35 -12.73 -22.89 6.74
CA ARG A 35 -11.66 -23.82 6.41
C ARG A 35 -11.10 -23.51 5.03
N ARG A 36 -9.83 -23.16 5.01
CA ARG A 36 -9.09 -22.88 3.78
C ARG A 36 -9.07 -24.11 2.86
N ASP A 37 -8.75 -25.27 3.41
CA ASP A 37 -8.57 -26.51 2.65
C ASP A 37 -9.84 -26.90 1.87
N LYS A 38 -11.01 -26.78 2.51
CA LYS A 38 -12.30 -27.08 1.87
C LYS A 38 -12.64 -26.13 0.71
N ILE A 39 -12.36 -24.84 0.90
CA ILE A 39 -12.60 -23.84 -0.15
C ILE A 39 -11.63 -24.05 -1.32
N GLN A 40 -10.36 -24.33 -1.05
CA GLN A 40 -9.35 -24.59 -2.07
C GLN A 40 -9.68 -25.86 -2.88
N GLU A 41 -10.04 -26.96 -2.20
CA GLU A 41 -10.52 -28.21 -2.82
C GLU A 41 -11.70 -27.93 -3.77
N LYS A 42 -12.69 -27.16 -3.30
CA LYS A 42 -13.86 -26.81 -4.11
C LYS A 42 -13.51 -25.95 -5.31
N PHE A 43 -12.58 -25.01 -5.14
CA PHE A 43 -12.14 -24.14 -6.22
C PHE A 43 -11.41 -24.93 -7.31
N VAL A 44 -10.53 -25.87 -6.94
CA VAL A 44 -9.88 -26.80 -7.88
C VAL A 44 -10.92 -27.66 -8.60
N GLU A 45 -11.91 -28.20 -7.87
CA GLU A 45 -13.01 -29.00 -8.46
C GLU A 45 -13.78 -28.19 -9.53
N LEU A 46 -14.10 -26.92 -9.23
CA LEU A 46 -14.81 -26.03 -10.16
C LEU A 46 -13.95 -25.68 -11.38
N LEU A 47 -12.65 -25.43 -11.21
CA LEU A 47 -11.74 -25.17 -12.31
C LEU A 47 -11.56 -26.40 -13.21
N ALA A 48 -11.40 -27.59 -12.63
CA ALA A 48 -11.30 -28.83 -13.38
C ALA A 48 -12.58 -29.08 -14.20
N LYS A 49 -13.77 -28.89 -13.59
CA LYS A 49 -15.05 -28.96 -14.29
C LYS A 49 -15.16 -27.94 -15.41
N ALA A 50 -14.74 -26.70 -15.18
CA ALA A 50 -14.76 -25.65 -16.19
C ALA A 50 -13.83 -25.97 -17.37
N SER A 51 -12.61 -26.44 -17.09
CA SER A 51 -11.64 -26.83 -18.13
C SER A 51 -12.07 -28.06 -18.95
N ALA A 52 -12.91 -28.93 -18.38
CA ALA A 52 -13.43 -30.12 -19.05
C ALA A 52 -14.73 -29.87 -19.85
N ARG A 53 -15.35 -28.69 -19.72
CA ARG A 53 -16.55 -28.34 -20.49
C ARG A 53 -16.16 -28.17 -21.96
N SER A 54 -16.68 -29.05 -22.81
CA SER A 54 -16.52 -29.02 -24.27
C SER A 54 -17.61 -28.19 -24.97
N GLU A 55 -18.43 -27.44 -24.23
CA GLU A 55 -19.47 -26.60 -24.82
C GLU A 55 -18.81 -25.40 -25.50
N LEU A 56 -18.85 -25.41 -26.83
CA LEU A 56 -18.22 -24.44 -27.70
C LEU A 56 -18.98 -23.12 -27.64
N ILE A 57 -18.44 -22.13 -26.94
CA ILE A 57 -18.75 -20.73 -27.21
C ILE A 57 -18.14 -20.43 -28.58
N LYS A 58 -18.97 -20.17 -29.59
CA LYS A 58 -18.50 -20.01 -30.99
C LYS A 58 -17.89 -18.64 -31.22
N THR A 59 -18.45 -17.60 -30.61
CA THR A 59 -17.98 -16.22 -30.73
C THR A 59 -17.94 -15.54 -29.37
N LEU A 60 -17.11 -14.50 -29.22
CA LEU A 60 -17.02 -13.71 -27.99
C LEU A 60 -18.38 -13.13 -27.56
N ASN A 61 -19.28 -12.88 -28.54
CA ASN A 61 -20.62 -12.35 -28.32
C ASN A 61 -21.59 -13.37 -27.67
N ASP A 62 -21.26 -14.66 -27.73
CA ASP A 62 -22.05 -15.73 -27.10
C ASP A 62 -21.66 -15.96 -25.63
N VAL A 63 -20.62 -15.26 -25.13
CA VAL A 63 -20.24 -15.30 -23.71
C VAL A 63 -21.24 -14.48 -22.92
N ASP A 64 -21.88 -15.09 -21.92
CA ASP A 64 -22.66 -14.33 -20.94
C ASP A 64 -21.74 -13.51 -20.03
N GLU A 65 -21.42 -12.29 -20.47
CA GLU A 65 -20.59 -11.33 -19.74
C GLU A 65 -21.22 -10.87 -18.41
N SER A 66 -22.50 -11.18 -18.12
CA SER A 66 -23.06 -10.88 -16.80
C SER A 66 -22.48 -11.80 -15.71
N CYS A 67 -22.11 -13.02 -16.10
CA CYS A 67 -21.65 -14.07 -15.19
C CYS A 67 -20.22 -14.56 -15.49
N GLN A 68 -19.71 -14.28 -16.68
CA GLN A 68 -18.39 -14.72 -17.17
C GLN A 68 -17.50 -13.53 -17.51
N CYS A 69 -16.19 -13.78 -17.67
CA CYS A 69 -15.21 -12.76 -18.04
C CYS A 69 -14.64 -13.06 -19.44
N GLY A 70 -15.47 -12.95 -20.48
CA GLY A 70 -15.01 -13.14 -21.86
C GLY A 70 -14.32 -11.90 -22.43
N SER A 71 -14.72 -10.72 -21.98
CA SER A 71 -14.23 -9.46 -22.49
C SER A 71 -12.83 -9.15 -21.93
N PRO A 72 -11.82 -8.88 -22.79
CA PRO A 72 -10.47 -8.51 -22.34
C PRO A 72 -10.46 -7.33 -21.36
N GLY A 73 -11.38 -6.37 -21.48
CA GLY A 73 -11.51 -5.24 -20.57
C GLY A 73 -11.91 -5.58 -19.13
N LYS A 74 -12.12 -6.85 -18.78
CA LYS A 74 -12.27 -7.31 -17.39
C LYS A 74 -10.94 -7.73 -16.74
N VAL A 75 -9.88 -7.85 -17.52
CA VAL A 75 -8.52 -8.03 -17.02
C VAL A 75 -7.97 -6.66 -16.65
N MET A 76 -7.87 -6.39 -15.35
CA MET A 76 -7.54 -5.07 -14.83
C MET A 76 -6.56 -5.18 -13.67
N ASP A 77 -5.75 -4.15 -13.47
CA ASP A 77 -4.91 -4.01 -12.29
C ASP A 77 -5.75 -3.93 -11.01
N ALA A 78 -5.15 -4.36 -9.89
CA ALA A 78 -5.83 -4.42 -8.60
C ALA A 78 -6.40 -3.06 -8.15
N GLU A 79 -5.71 -1.97 -8.46
CA GLU A 79 -6.16 -0.60 -8.18
C GLU A 79 -7.45 -0.26 -8.94
N VAL A 80 -7.47 -0.50 -10.25
CA VAL A 80 -8.65 -0.27 -11.11
C VAL A 80 -9.81 -1.15 -10.67
N LEU A 81 -9.54 -2.45 -10.44
CA LEU A 81 -10.54 -3.41 -9.98
C LEU A 81 -11.19 -2.96 -8.66
N HIS A 82 -10.41 -2.45 -7.70
CA HIS A 82 -10.94 -1.94 -6.43
C HIS A 82 -11.95 -0.80 -6.62
N HIS A 83 -11.71 0.10 -7.58
CA HIS A 83 -12.64 1.19 -7.88
C HIS A 83 -13.90 0.71 -8.63
N VAL A 84 -13.76 -0.27 -9.51
CA VAL A 84 -14.86 -0.90 -10.26
C VAL A 84 -15.77 -1.70 -9.34
N LEU A 85 -15.22 -2.50 -8.42
CA LEU A 85 -16.01 -3.31 -7.48
C LEU A 85 -16.84 -2.47 -6.51
N LYS A 86 -16.41 -1.25 -6.21
CA LYS A 86 -17.19 -0.27 -5.43
C LYS A 86 -18.37 0.35 -6.19
N ALA A 87 -18.45 0.20 -7.51
CA ALA A 87 -19.61 0.62 -8.29
C ALA A 87 -20.68 -0.49 -8.28
N PRO A 88 -21.98 -0.16 -8.23
CA PRO A 88 -23.06 -1.13 -8.45
C PRO A 88 -22.92 -1.86 -9.79
N ALA A 89 -23.36 -3.11 -9.89
CA ALA A 89 -23.19 -3.93 -11.09
C ALA A 89 -23.82 -3.30 -12.36
N ASN A 90 -24.96 -2.61 -12.22
CA ASN A 90 -25.65 -1.89 -13.30
C ASN A 90 -24.96 -0.57 -13.73
N GLN A 91 -23.82 -0.23 -13.13
CA GLN A 91 -23.03 0.97 -13.44
C GLN A 91 -21.63 0.61 -13.95
N ARG A 92 -21.44 -0.62 -14.41
CA ARG A 92 -20.16 -1.12 -14.92
C ARG A 92 -20.32 -1.43 -16.40
N VAL A 93 -19.44 -0.88 -17.23
CA VAL A 93 -19.30 -1.25 -18.64
C VAL A 93 -17.86 -1.68 -18.85
N PHE A 94 -17.68 -2.82 -19.49
CA PHE A 94 -16.37 -3.36 -19.84
C PHE A 94 -16.23 -3.33 -21.36
N TYR A 95 -15.14 -2.75 -21.85
CA TYR A 95 -14.88 -2.72 -23.28
C TYR A 95 -14.26 -4.06 -23.73
N GLY A 96 -14.86 -4.68 -24.74
CA GLY A 96 -14.29 -5.80 -25.48
C GLY A 96 -13.67 -5.32 -26.80
N GLN A 97 -12.85 -6.16 -27.43
CA GLN A 97 -12.33 -5.84 -28.77
C GLN A 97 -13.48 -5.68 -29.77
N ALA A 98 -13.45 -4.58 -30.54
CA ALA A 98 -14.52 -4.20 -31.46
C ALA A 98 -14.71 -5.15 -32.68
N ASN A 99 -13.77 -6.07 -32.93
CA ASN A 99 -13.79 -7.00 -34.05
C ASN A 99 -13.97 -8.46 -33.59
N SER A 100 -14.98 -8.74 -32.77
CA SER A 100 -15.28 -10.10 -32.27
C SER A 100 -15.75 -11.08 -33.35
N ASP A 101 -16.21 -10.59 -34.51
CA ASP A 101 -16.67 -11.46 -35.62
C ASP A 101 -15.55 -12.16 -36.38
N LYS A 102 -14.30 -11.67 -36.28
CA LYS A 102 -13.13 -12.26 -36.97
C LYS A 102 -12.29 -13.17 -36.09
N ILE A 103 -12.37 -13.01 -34.76
CA ILE A 103 -11.56 -13.77 -33.82
C ILE A 103 -12.45 -14.86 -33.23
N LYS A 104 -12.32 -16.07 -33.77
CA LYS A 104 -12.95 -17.26 -33.18
C LYS A 104 -12.48 -17.36 -31.73
N PHE A 105 -13.43 -17.58 -30.80
CA PHE A 105 -13.05 -17.89 -29.42
C PHE A 105 -12.16 -19.15 -29.46
N PRO A 106 -11.01 -19.18 -28.77
CA PRO A 106 -10.10 -20.31 -28.84
C PRO A 106 -10.86 -21.59 -28.44
N ASP A 107 -10.83 -22.61 -29.30
CA ASP A 107 -11.49 -23.88 -29.01
C ASP A 107 -10.75 -24.54 -27.85
N PRO A 108 -11.41 -25.16 -26.85
CA PRO A 108 -10.74 -25.98 -25.85
C PRO A 108 -9.85 -27.09 -26.44
N LYS A 109 -10.01 -27.42 -27.74
CA LYS A 109 -9.11 -28.28 -28.50
C LYS A 109 -7.80 -27.60 -28.93
N ASP A 110 -7.78 -26.28 -29.04
CA ASP A 110 -6.65 -25.46 -29.52
C ASP A 110 -5.61 -25.18 -28.42
N PHE A 111 -5.93 -25.49 -27.16
CA PHE A 111 -5.03 -25.32 -26.03
C PHE A 111 -5.14 -26.48 -25.04
N ARG A 112 -4.04 -26.78 -24.35
CA ARG A 112 -4.00 -27.74 -23.24
C ARG A 112 -3.86 -26.97 -21.93
N ILE A 113 -4.79 -27.16 -21.01
CA ILE A 113 -4.71 -26.61 -19.66
C ILE A 113 -4.24 -27.70 -18.70
N ALA A 114 -3.07 -27.52 -18.11
CA ALA A 114 -2.65 -28.31 -16.96
C ALA A 114 -2.91 -27.52 -15.68
N ILE A 115 -3.74 -28.06 -14.79
CA ILE A 115 -4.00 -27.49 -13.47
C ILE A 115 -3.02 -28.13 -12.49
N VAL A 116 -2.11 -27.32 -11.95
CA VAL A 116 -1.17 -27.74 -10.91
C VAL A 116 -1.59 -27.05 -9.61
N GLU A 117 -2.14 -27.85 -8.70
CA GLU A 117 -2.44 -27.37 -7.35
C GLU A 117 -1.13 -27.10 -6.61
N SER A 118 -0.96 -25.86 -6.16
CA SER A 118 0.06 -25.48 -5.19
C SER A 118 -0.60 -25.16 -3.86
N THR A 119 0.20 -24.98 -2.84
CA THR A 119 -0.25 -24.89 -1.46
C THR A 119 -0.94 -23.58 -1.13
N ASN A 120 -0.67 -22.53 -1.91
CA ASN A 120 -1.19 -21.17 -1.69
C ASN A 120 -1.89 -20.56 -2.94
N CYS A 121 -1.81 -21.24 -4.09
CA CYS A 121 -2.30 -20.77 -5.38
C CYS A 121 -2.51 -21.96 -6.32
N ILE A 122 -3.20 -21.73 -7.42
CA ILE A 122 -3.39 -22.73 -8.48
C ILE A 122 -2.64 -22.24 -9.71
N HIS A 123 -1.71 -23.05 -10.21
CA HIS A 123 -1.02 -22.75 -11.46
C HIS A 123 -1.78 -23.39 -12.61
N LEU A 124 -2.11 -22.59 -13.62
CA LEU A 124 -2.61 -23.06 -14.90
C LEU A 124 -1.47 -22.93 -15.90
N ARG A 125 -1.03 -24.04 -16.47
CA ARG A 125 -0.17 -24.02 -17.65
C ARG A 125 -1.03 -24.15 -18.88
N ILE A 126 -0.99 -23.14 -19.73
CA ILE A 126 -1.76 -23.08 -20.97
C ILE A 126 -0.78 -23.27 -22.11
N GLY A 127 -0.76 -24.47 -22.71
CA GLY A 127 0.01 -24.74 -23.91
C GLY A 127 -0.86 -24.55 -25.14
N PHE A 128 -0.50 -23.61 -26.01
CA PHE A 128 -1.19 -23.42 -27.29
C PHE A 128 -0.75 -24.49 -28.29
N LEU A 129 -1.69 -25.05 -29.06
CA LEU A 129 -1.36 -25.98 -30.13
C LEU A 129 -0.89 -25.23 -31.40
N PRO A 130 0.02 -25.81 -32.21
CA PRO A 130 0.68 -25.13 -33.34
C PRO A 130 -0.26 -24.61 -34.44
N ASN A 131 -1.52 -25.02 -34.45
CA ASN A 131 -2.50 -24.66 -35.48
C ASN A 131 -3.32 -23.40 -35.13
N TYR A 132 -3.01 -22.72 -34.03
CA TYR A 132 -3.70 -21.49 -33.65
C TYR A 132 -3.13 -20.30 -34.41
N GLU A 133 -3.91 -19.75 -35.36
CA GLU A 133 -3.54 -18.76 -36.39
C GLU A 133 -2.93 -17.43 -35.89
N ILE A 134 -2.79 -17.23 -34.58
CA ILE A 134 -2.33 -15.97 -33.96
C ILE A 134 -0.85 -16.05 -33.50
N LEU A 135 -0.25 -17.23 -33.43
CA LEU A 135 1.15 -17.37 -32.99
C LEU A 135 2.10 -17.63 -34.16
N PRO A 136 3.25 -16.90 -34.25
CA PRO A 136 4.28 -17.23 -35.23
C PRO A 136 4.76 -18.68 -35.03
N GLU A 137 4.98 -19.43 -36.12
CA GLU A 137 5.31 -20.87 -36.20
C GLU A 137 6.56 -21.33 -35.40
N THR A 138 7.21 -20.44 -34.64
CA THR A 138 8.52 -20.66 -34.01
C THR A 138 8.52 -20.65 -32.47
N VAL A 139 7.37 -20.52 -31.81
CA VAL A 139 7.31 -20.47 -30.33
C VAL A 139 6.29 -21.45 -29.79
N ASP A 140 6.77 -22.51 -29.12
CA ASP A 140 5.98 -23.26 -28.12
C ASP A 140 5.61 -22.27 -27.00
N ALA A 141 4.50 -21.56 -27.17
CA ALA A 141 4.04 -20.58 -26.21
C ALA A 141 3.30 -21.32 -25.08
N GLU A 142 4.04 -21.73 -24.05
CA GLU A 142 3.43 -22.10 -22.78
C GLU A 142 3.25 -20.83 -21.94
N VAL A 143 2.01 -20.55 -21.53
CA VAL A 143 1.68 -19.44 -20.64
C VAL A 143 1.35 -20.00 -19.25
N ASP A 144 2.14 -19.59 -18.27
CA ASP A 144 1.90 -19.91 -16.86
C ASP A 144 1.05 -18.81 -16.19
N VAL A 145 -0.19 -19.15 -15.84
CA VAL A 145 -1.10 -18.27 -15.11
C VAL A 145 -1.20 -18.74 -13.66
N THR A 146 -0.94 -17.84 -12.71
CA THR A 146 -1.10 -18.13 -11.28
C THR A 146 -2.43 -17.56 -10.78
N LEU A 147 -3.39 -18.44 -10.51
CA LEU A 147 -4.68 -18.08 -9.91
C LEU A 147 -4.59 -18.07 -8.40
N ILE A 148 -5.07 -16.98 -7.81
CA ILE A 148 -5.07 -16.77 -6.37
C ILE A 148 -6.49 -16.42 -5.95
N LEU A 149 -7.12 -17.31 -5.19
CA LEU A 149 -8.39 -17.04 -4.56
C LEU A 149 -8.18 -16.05 -3.40
N ALA A 150 -9.05 -15.07 -3.28
CA ALA A 150 -8.98 -14.12 -2.18
C ALA A 150 -10.37 -13.63 -1.76
N ILE A 151 -10.54 -13.34 -0.48
CA ILE A 151 -11.75 -12.74 0.10
C ILE A 151 -11.43 -11.28 0.42
N GLU A 152 -12.20 -10.34 -0.13
CA GLU A 152 -12.04 -8.91 0.12
C GLU A 152 -12.65 -8.52 1.48
N PHE A 153 -11.94 -7.66 2.21
CA PHE A 153 -12.40 -7.01 3.43
C PHE A 153 -12.22 -5.51 3.34
N GLN A 154 -13.17 -4.78 3.91
CA GLN A 154 -13.06 -3.33 4.05
C GLN A 154 -12.26 -2.98 5.30
N GLY A 155 -11.25 -2.12 5.10
CA GLY A 155 -10.47 -1.52 6.17
C GLY A 155 -9.43 -2.44 6.80
N TRP A 156 -8.40 -1.90 7.45
CA TRP A 156 -7.18 -2.65 7.77
C TRP A 156 -7.21 -3.36 9.13
N PRO A 157 -6.49 -4.49 9.30
CA PRO A 157 -6.40 -5.16 10.58
C PRO A 157 -5.52 -4.39 11.56
N ARG A 158 -5.97 -4.23 12.82
CA ARG A 158 -5.24 -3.55 13.91
C ARG A 158 -3.81 -4.05 14.16
N THR A 159 -3.49 -5.26 13.71
CA THR A 159 -2.17 -5.87 13.85
C THR A 159 -1.11 -5.27 12.91
N THR A 160 -1.49 -4.41 11.95
CA THR A 160 -0.56 -3.63 11.15
C THR A 160 -0.06 -2.43 11.94
N ASP A 161 1.22 -2.10 11.79
CA ASP A 161 1.80 -0.85 12.30
C ASP A 161 1.81 0.27 11.24
N PHE A 162 1.45 -0.06 10.00
CA PHE A 162 1.21 0.89 8.91
C PHE A 162 -0.24 1.44 8.96
N PRO A 163 -0.48 2.73 8.69
CA PRO A 163 0.48 3.80 8.39
C PRO A 163 1.03 4.48 9.64
N SER A 164 0.65 4.04 10.84
CA SER A 164 0.93 4.72 12.11
C SER A 164 2.42 4.97 12.39
N ARG A 165 3.30 4.09 11.90
CA ARG A 165 4.76 4.24 12.02
C ARG A 165 5.34 5.37 11.18
N ILE A 166 4.63 5.82 10.14
CA ILE A 166 5.12 6.86 9.23
C ILE A 166 4.88 8.24 9.87
N PRO A 167 5.92 9.08 10.02
CA PRO A 167 5.73 10.42 10.57
C PRO A 167 4.87 11.26 9.63
N LEU A 168 4.00 12.10 10.19
CA LEU A 168 3.22 13.07 9.41
C LEU A 168 4.09 14.14 8.73
N SER A 169 5.36 14.23 9.11
CA SER A 169 6.36 15.06 8.44
C SER A 169 7.00 14.38 7.22
N HIS A 170 6.53 13.20 6.81
CA HIS A 170 7.00 12.49 5.62
C HIS A 170 6.44 13.16 4.36
N ILE A 171 7.24 13.22 3.28
CA ILE A 171 6.80 13.81 2.01
C ILE A 171 5.55 13.13 1.45
N ASP A 172 5.55 11.80 1.44
CA ASP A 172 4.41 10.95 1.04
C ASP A 172 3.38 10.68 2.15
N ALA A 173 3.31 11.51 3.21
CA ALA A 173 2.38 11.24 4.33
C ALA A 173 0.91 11.15 3.88
N LEU A 174 0.46 12.06 3.02
CA LEU A 174 -0.90 12.02 2.43
C LEU A 174 -1.14 10.74 1.64
N PHE A 175 -0.15 10.34 0.83
CA PHE A 175 -0.20 9.11 0.05
C PHE A 175 -0.38 7.88 0.94
N PHE A 176 0.42 7.76 2.00
CA PHE A 176 0.31 6.63 2.92
C PHE A 176 -0.99 6.58 3.70
N GLN A 177 -1.55 7.74 4.10
CA GLN A 177 -2.88 7.76 4.72
C GLN A 177 -3.95 7.30 3.73
N ASN A 178 -3.91 7.77 2.48
CA ASN A 178 -4.85 7.34 1.45
C ASN A 178 -4.73 5.84 1.17
N MET A 179 -3.50 5.32 1.04
CA MET A 179 -3.26 3.90 0.81
C MET A 179 -3.80 3.04 1.97
N ALA A 180 -3.71 3.51 3.21
CA ALA A 180 -4.30 2.82 4.36
C ALA A 180 -5.83 2.84 4.42
N THR A 181 -6.50 3.61 3.56
CA THR A 181 -7.96 3.54 3.36
C THR A 181 -8.38 2.47 2.34
N THR A 182 -7.40 1.79 1.73
CA THR A 182 -7.70 0.63 0.88
C THR A 182 -8.23 -0.53 1.72
N GLY A 183 -8.93 -1.48 1.10
CA GLY A 183 -9.26 -2.75 1.76
C GLY A 183 -8.04 -3.66 1.88
N PHE A 184 -8.25 -4.86 2.41
CA PHE A 184 -7.29 -5.95 2.32
C PHE A 184 -7.97 -7.21 1.81
N TYR A 185 -7.15 -8.21 1.50
CA TYR A 185 -7.58 -9.48 0.96
C TYR A 185 -7.04 -10.61 1.84
N MET A 186 -7.86 -11.62 2.09
CA MET A 186 -7.44 -12.84 2.78
C MET A 186 -7.28 -13.97 1.78
N MET A 187 -6.08 -14.52 1.72
CA MET A 187 -5.70 -15.58 0.80
C MET A 187 -5.55 -16.92 1.49
N PRO A 188 -5.84 -18.02 0.78
CA PRO A 188 -5.65 -19.37 1.27
C PRO A 188 -4.16 -19.73 1.24
N ALA A 189 -3.36 -19.21 2.16
CA ALA A 189 -1.96 -19.59 2.31
C ALA A 189 -1.64 -20.15 3.71
N VAL A 190 -0.77 -21.16 3.76
CA VAL A 190 -0.36 -21.81 5.01
C VAL A 190 0.81 -21.07 5.64
N PRO A 191 0.82 -20.84 6.97
CA PRO A 191 2.03 -20.44 7.68
C PRO A 191 3.17 -21.44 7.46
N HIS A 192 4.41 -20.94 7.37
CA HIS A 192 5.59 -21.79 7.23
C HIS A 192 5.64 -22.87 8.34
N PRO A 193 6.11 -24.11 8.06
CA PRO A 193 6.13 -25.20 9.04
C PRO A 193 6.82 -24.87 10.37
N THR A 194 7.86 -24.05 10.35
CA THR A 194 8.59 -23.62 11.56
C THR A 194 7.81 -22.66 12.45
N VAL A 195 6.73 -22.04 11.94
CA VAL A 195 5.89 -21.11 12.72
C VAL A 195 4.87 -21.92 13.50
N ARG A 196 4.85 -21.76 14.83
CA ARG A 196 3.84 -22.39 15.70
C ARG A 196 2.44 -21.91 15.30
N CYS A 197 1.58 -22.84 14.91
CA CYS A 197 0.21 -22.59 14.52
C CYS A 197 -0.62 -23.86 14.76
N ASP A 198 -1.53 -23.79 15.73
CA ASP A 198 -2.29 -24.97 16.17
C ASP A 198 -3.37 -25.38 15.14
N ASP A 199 -3.98 -24.40 14.45
CA ASP A 199 -5.04 -24.62 13.45
C ASP A 199 -4.66 -24.16 12.03
N ARG A 200 -3.63 -24.76 11.42
CA ARG A 200 -3.13 -24.35 10.09
C ARG A 200 -4.19 -24.35 8.98
N LYS A 201 -5.21 -25.21 9.07
CA LYS A 201 -6.30 -25.31 8.08
C LYS A 201 -7.29 -24.13 8.13
N LEU A 202 -7.32 -23.41 9.24
CA LEU A 202 -8.18 -22.24 9.45
C LEU A 202 -7.44 -20.92 9.25
N CYS A 203 -6.14 -20.97 8.99
CA CYS A 203 -5.32 -19.78 8.80
C CYS A 203 -5.36 -19.31 7.34
N TRP A 204 -5.64 -18.02 7.21
CA TRP A 204 -5.68 -17.26 5.98
C TRP A 204 -4.64 -16.15 6.07
N GLN A 205 -3.89 -15.91 5.00
CA GLN A 205 -2.86 -14.89 4.94
C GLN A 205 -3.44 -13.54 4.53
N PHE A 206 -3.01 -12.47 5.18
CA PHE A 206 -3.36 -11.11 4.77
C PHE A 206 -2.51 -10.67 3.57
N ARG A 207 -3.14 -10.05 2.57
CA ARG A 207 -2.49 -9.37 1.44
C ARG A 207 -3.14 -8.02 1.13
N PHE A 208 -2.36 -7.12 0.57
CA PHE A 208 -2.80 -5.76 0.26
C PHE A 208 -2.52 -5.39 -1.21
N PRO A 209 -2.99 -6.19 -2.20
CA PRO A 209 -2.63 -5.99 -3.61
C PRO A 209 -2.95 -4.59 -4.14
N VAL A 210 -4.04 -3.96 -3.66
CA VAL A 210 -4.42 -2.59 -4.03
C VAL A 210 -3.39 -1.59 -3.50
N ALA A 211 -3.05 -1.67 -2.21
CA ALA A 211 -2.03 -0.81 -1.60
C ALA A 211 -0.65 -1.00 -2.24
N GLU A 212 -0.28 -2.25 -2.51
CA GLU A 212 0.96 -2.60 -3.18
C GLU A 212 1.00 -2.05 -4.62
N SER A 213 -0.12 -2.08 -5.34
CA SER A 213 -0.25 -1.46 -6.67
C SER A 213 -0.06 0.05 -6.60
N MET A 214 -0.78 0.72 -5.69
CA MET A 214 -0.67 2.17 -5.48
C MET A 214 0.77 2.60 -5.16
N MET A 215 1.50 1.83 -4.36
CA MET A 215 2.92 2.09 -4.05
C MET A 215 3.81 2.04 -5.30
N MET A 216 3.54 1.12 -6.21
CA MET A 216 4.31 0.98 -7.45
C MET A 216 3.97 2.06 -8.47
N THR A 217 2.72 2.54 -8.48
CA THR A 217 2.22 3.53 -9.45
C THR A 217 2.32 4.98 -8.97
N ASN A 218 2.62 5.22 -7.68
CA ASN A 218 2.72 6.58 -7.12
C ASN A 218 3.79 7.44 -7.79
N TYR A 219 4.94 6.84 -8.11
CA TYR A 219 6.05 7.54 -8.76
C TYR A 219 6.02 7.34 -10.28
N SER A 220 6.41 8.37 -11.03
CA SER A 220 6.52 8.32 -12.50
C SER A 220 7.36 7.15 -12.98
N SER A 221 7.02 6.55 -14.12
CA SER A 221 7.77 5.45 -14.74
C SER A 221 9.26 5.79 -14.99
N ASN A 222 9.55 7.08 -15.19
CA ASN A 222 10.90 7.59 -15.41
C ASN A 222 11.62 8.05 -14.12
N SER A 223 10.94 8.00 -12.97
CA SER A 223 11.54 8.38 -11.68
C SER A 223 12.70 7.46 -11.30
N LEU A 224 13.65 8.00 -10.54
CA LEU A 224 14.76 7.23 -10.01
C LEU A 224 14.31 5.99 -9.23
N ILE A 225 13.23 6.12 -8.44
CA ILE A 225 12.69 5.03 -7.61
C ILE A 225 12.29 3.84 -8.50
N ASN A 226 11.62 4.12 -9.63
CA ASN A 226 11.25 3.10 -10.61
C ASN A 226 12.46 2.56 -11.39
N LYS A 227 13.46 3.39 -11.71
CA LYS A 227 14.73 2.92 -12.29
C LYS A 227 15.45 1.94 -11.37
N VAL A 228 15.59 2.28 -10.08
CA VAL A 228 16.17 1.41 -9.05
C VAL A 228 15.43 0.07 -9.00
N TYR A 229 14.10 0.11 -8.94
CA TYR A 229 13.28 -1.11 -8.95
C TYR A 229 13.52 -1.96 -10.20
N ARG A 230 13.46 -1.35 -11.40
CA ARG A 230 13.66 -2.04 -12.69
C ARG A 230 15.05 -2.69 -12.78
N ILE A 231 16.10 -1.99 -12.34
CA ILE A 231 17.46 -2.54 -12.30
C ILE A 231 17.53 -3.75 -11.38
N LEU A 232 16.98 -3.67 -10.16
CA LEU A 232 16.97 -4.80 -9.22
C LEU A 232 16.21 -6.01 -9.77
N ILE A 233 15.10 -5.78 -10.48
CA ILE A 233 14.33 -6.85 -11.14
C ILE A 233 15.10 -7.45 -12.31
N THR A 234 15.78 -6.63 -13.11
CA THR A 234 16.63 -7.09 -14.22
C THR A 234 17.77 -7.96 -13.71
N ILE A 235 18.45 -7.52 -12.64
CA ILE A 235 19.50 -8.30 -11.97
C ILE A 235 18.95 -9.64 -11.48
N LEU A 236 17.77 -9.67 -10.86
CA LEU A 236 17.14 -10.91 -10.41
C LEU A 236 16.83 -11.85 -11.58
N GLU A 237 16.34 -11.33 -12.70
CA GLU A 237 16.06 -12.11 -13.91
C GLU A 237 17.35 -12.65 -14.53
N ASP A 238 18.42 -11.87 -14.55
CA ASP A 238 19.73 -12.31 -15.04
C ASP A 238 20.33 -13.40 -14.14
N ILE A 239 20.20 -13.29 -12.81
CA ILE A 239 20.60 -14.35 -11.87
C ILE A 239 19.87 -15.66 -12.18
N ARG A 240 18.55 -15.59 -12.42
CA ARG A 240 17.71 -16.75 -12.71
C ARG A 240 17.99 -17.38 -14.08
N ARG A 241 18.43 -16.59 -15.06
CA ARG A 241 18.83 -17.08 -16.39
C ARG A 241 20.22 -17.70 -16.39
N SER A 242 21.15 -17.10 -15.65
CA SER A 242 22.57 -17.48 -15.67
C SER A 242 22.93 -18.62 -14.72
N SER A 243 22.08 -18.92 -13.73
CA SER A 243 22.36 -19.91 -12.70
C SER A 243 21.09 -20.65 -12.27
N THR A 244 21.25 -21.77 -11.58
CA THR A 244 20.14 -22.41 -10.85
C THR A 244 19.71 -21.61 -9.61
N ALA A 245 20.36 -20.47 -9.33
CA ALA A 245 20.09 -19.59 -8.20
C ALA A 245 18.99 -18.56 -8.50
N GLY A 246 18.69 -17.72 -7.51
CA GLY A 246 17.60 -16.74 -7.57
C GLY A 246 16.22 -17.37 -7.40
N ARG A 247 16.18 -18.63 -6.89
CA ARG A 247 14.94 -19.37 -6.63
C ARG A 247 14.28 -18.88 -5.35
N VAL A 248 15.06 -18.56 -4.33
CA VAL A 248 14.56 -18.05 -3.05
C VAL A 248 14.17 -16.59 -3.19
N THR A 249 15.02 -15.80 -3.84
CA THR A 249 14.80 -14.36 -3.98
C THR A 249 13.54 -14.06 -4.79
N SER A 250 12.58 -13.34 -4.20
CA SER A 250 11.31 -13.00 -4.83
C SER A 250 11.20 -11.51 -5.17
N ARG A 251 10.40 -11.18 -6.20
CA ARG A 251 10.09 -9.78 -6.54
C ARG A 251 9.46 -9.04 -5.34
N TYR A 252 8.73 -9.75 -4.47
CA TYR A 252 8.11 -9.18 -3.28
C TYR A 252 9.11 -8.82 -2.18
N MET A 253 10.20 -9.58 -2.04
CA MET A 253 11.33 -9.22 -1.15
C MET A 253 11.95 -7.90 -1.59
N ILE A 254 12.24 -7.76 -2.89
CA ILE A 254 12.80 -6.52 -3.47
C ILE A 254 11.87 -5.32 -3.22
N LYS A 255 10.56 -5.47 -3.51
CA LYS A 255 9.55 -4.44 -3.24
C LYS A 255 9.56 -4.01 -1.77
N THR A 256 9.57 -4.96 -0.85
CA THR A 256 9.49 -4.68 0.59
C THR A 256 10.72 -3.91 1.09
N ILE A 257 11.93 -4.30 0.67
CA ILE A 257 13.17 -3.60 1.07
C ILE A 257 13.18 -2.18 0.48
N LEU A 258 12.73 -2.02 -0.77
CA LEU A 258 12.59 -0.71 -1.42
C LEU A 258 11.60 0.18 -0.66
N TRP A 259 10.43 -0.33 -0.27
CA TRP A 259 9.45 0.44 0.48
C TRP A 259 9.97 0.89 1.85
N TYR A 260 10.65 0.01 2.59
CA TYR A 260 11.31 0.43 3.84
C TYR A 260 12.43 1.45 3.60
N ARG A 261 13.08 1.45 2.44
CA ARG A 261 14.05 2.46 2.07
C ARG A 261 13.38 3.81 1.79
N LEU A 262 12.21 3.82 1.17
CA LEU A 262 11.42 5.03 0.92
C LEU A 262 10.94 5.70 2.20
N GLU A 263 10.60 4.92 3.24
CA GLU A 263 10.18 5.47 4.55
C GLU A 263 11.29 6.25 5.29
N ARG A 264 12.56 6.09 4.90
CA ARG A 264 13.68 6.73 5.59
C ARG A 264 13.70 8.23 5.30
N THR A 265 13.04 9.00 6.16
CA THR A 265 13.08 10.46 6.09
C THR A 265 14.40 11.03 6.61
N GLY A 266 14.89 12.07 5.94
CA GLY A 266 15.88 13.00 6.50
C GLY A 266 15.30 13.92 7.56
N GLU A 267 16.03 14.99 7.88
CA GLU A 267 15.57 16.02 8.82
C GLU A 267 14.36 16.80 8.29
N CYS A 268 14.30 17.03 6.97
CA CYS A 268 13.19 17.64 6.23
C CYS A 268 12.89 16.88 4.92
N CYS A 269 11.81 17.27 4.23
CA CYS A 269 11.35 16.62 2.99
C CYS A 269 12.34 16.88 1.85
N LEU A 270 12.87 18.10 1.74
CA LEU A 270 13.87 18.46 0.73
C LEU A 270 15.15 17.63 0.85
N ASN A 271 15.65 17.44 2.07
CA ASN A 271 16.80 16.57 2.32
C ASN A 271 16.53 15.10 1.97
N THR A 272 15.27 14.69 1.97
CA THR A 272 14.86 13.35 1.54
C THR A 272 14.83 13.27 0.02
N LEU A 273 14.25 14.26 -0.66
CA LEU A 273 14.24 14.35 -2.12
C LEU A 273 15.65 14.42 -2.72
N ASN A 274 16.54 15.23 -2.15
CA ASN A 274 17.92 15.36 -2.61
C ASN A 274 18.73 14.05 -2.51
N LYS A 275 18.29 13.09 -1.66
CA LYS A 275 18.90 11.76 -1.60
C LYS A 275 18.42 10.83 -2.71
N TRP A 276 17.36 11.19 -3.45
CA TRP A 276 16.80 10.41 -4.55
C TRP A 276 17.06 11.12 -5.88
N ASN A 277 18.32 11.50 -6.12
CA ASN A 277 18.79 12.04 -7.40
C ASN A 277 19.54 10.98 -8.24
N GLU A 278 19.74 11.23 -9.53
CA GLU A 278 20.38 10.25 -10.42
C GLU A 278 21.79 9.87 -9.95
N SER A 279 22.54 10.81 -9.36
CA SER A 279 23.87 10.55 -8.79
C SER A 279 23.87 9.49 -7.68
N SER A 280 22.72 9.28 -7.02
CA SER A 280 22.53 8.29 -5.97
C SER A 280 22.02 6.93 -6.46
N LEU A 281 21.78 6.76 -7.77
CA LEU A 281 21.23 5.53 -8.34
C LEU A 281 22.01 4.29 -7.90
N SER A 282 23.33 4.29 -8.12
CA SER A 282 24.23 3.20 -7.77
C SER A 282 24.23 2.94 -6.26
N LEU A 283 24.22 4.01 -5.45
CA LEU A 283 24.17 3.91 -4.00
C LEU A 283 22.93 3.17 -3.52
N HIS A 284 21.73 3.49 -4.05
CA HIS A 284 20.50 2.82 -3.63
C HIS A 284 20.45 1.38 -4.12
N VAL A 285 20.84 1.10 -5.37
CA VAL A 285 20.88 -0.28 -5.90
C VAL A 285 21.80 -1.15 -5.04
N LEU A 286 23.03 -0.71 -4.78
CA LEU A 286 24.00 -1.46 -3.98
C LEU A 286 23.55 -1.63 -2.53
N GLN A 287 23.01 -0.59 -1.89
CA GLN A 287 22.49 -0.70 -0.52
C GLN A 287 21.30 -1.67 -0.42
N LEU A 288 20.42 -1.69 -1.42
CA LEU A 288 19.27 -2.61 -1.44
C LEU A 288 19.72 -4.05 -1.67
N MET A 289 20.70 -4.29 -2.54
CA MET A 289 21.31 -5.60 -2.74
C MET A 289 22.03 -6.11 -1.49
N ASP A 290 22.80 -5.25 -0.82
CA ASP A 290 23.49 -5.62 0.42
C ASP A 290 22.50 -5.94 1.55
N ASN A 291 21.44 -5.13 1.70
CA ASN A 291 20.35 -5.42 2.64
C ASN A 291 19.63 -6.75 2.33
N LEU A 292 19.43 -7.06 1.05
CA LEU A 292 18.83 -8.32 0.61
C LEU A 292 19.74 -9.51 0.91
N ALA A 293 21.04 -9.40 0.62
CA ALA A 293 22.02 -10.43 0.96
C ALA A 293 22.09 -10.67 2.47
N ALA A 294 22.10 -9.62 3.28
CA ALA A 294 22.05 -9.72 4.74
C ALA A 294 20.75 -10.35 5.24
N ALA A 295 19.61 -9.99 4.65
CA ALA A 295 18.31 -10.57 4.98
C ALA A 295 18.23 -12.07 4.67
N LEU A 296 18.82 -12.50 3.55
CA LEU A 296 18.91 -13.92 3.16
C LEU A 296 19.84 -14.70 4.08
N LYS A 297 21.05 -14.18 4.38
CA LYS A 297 22.00 -14.81 5.32
C LYS A 297 21.41 -14.98 6.72
N THR A 298 20.64 -14.01 7.19
CA THR A 298 19.99 -14.06 8.51
C THR A 298 18.62 -14.75 8.49
N GLN A 299 18.13 -15.12 7.30
CA GLN A 299 16.78 -15.62 7.05
C GLN A 299 15.69 -14.80 7.74
N LYS A 300 15.89 -13.49 7.90
CA LYS A 300 15.03 -12.64 8.71
C LYS A 300 14.87 -11.27 8.10
N TYR A 301 13.64 -10.97 7.70
CA TYR A 301 13.24 -9.61 7.33
C TYR A 301 11.75 -9.42 7.60
N PRO A 302 11.31 -8.29 8.18
CA PRO A 302 9.90 -8.04 8.43
C PRO A 302 9.12 -7.88 7.12
N SER A 303 7.86 -8.31 7.08
CA SER A 303 6.94 -7.87 6.02
C SER A 303 6.60 -6.40 6.22
N TYR A 304 6.42 -5.71 5.10
CA TYR A 304 6.12 -4.30 5.06
C TYR A 304 4.88 -3.90 5.90
N PHE A 305 3.85 -4.74 5.97
CA PHE A 305 2.62 -4.41 6.72
C PHE A 305 2.57 -5.06 8.12
N PHE A 306 3.37 -6.09 8.37
CA PHE A 306 3.37 -6.85 9.62
C PHE A 306 4.80 -7.05 10.15
N PRO A 307 5.23 -6.29 11.17
CA PRO A 307 6.64 -6.24 11.58
C PRO A 307 7.20 -7.54 12.17
N ALA A 308 6.37 -8.39 12.78
CA ALA A 308 6.80 -9.70 13.29
C ALA A 308 6.51 -10.87 12.31
N TYR A 309 5.93 -10.60 11.15
CA TYR A 309 5.86 -11.58 10.07
C TYR A 309 7.19 -11.60 9.32
N ASN A 310 7.85 -12.77 9.27
CA ASN A 310 9.12 -12.92 8.57
C ASN A 310 8.88 -13.16 7.08
N LEU A 311 9.18 -12.16 6.27
CA LEU A 311 9.06 -12.18 4.82
C LEU A 311 9.90 -13.25 4.15
N ILE A 312 11.15 -13.42 4.60
CA ILE A 312 12.15 -14.24 3.91
C ILE A 312 11.72 -15.70 3.87
N ILE A 313 11.19 -16.19 5.00
CA ILE A 313 10.77 -17.58 5.16
C ILE A 313 9.36 -17.83 4.60
N ASN A 314 8.46 -16.83 4.66
CA ASN A 314 7.05 -17.03 4.30
C ASN A 314 6.69 -16.53 2.89
N SER A 315 7.65 -16.02 2.11
CA SER A 315 7.39 -15.58 0.72
C SER A 315 8.58 -15.87 -0.20
N PRO A 316 9.06 -17.13 -0.24
CA PRO A 316 10.15 -17.46 -1.12
C PRO A 316 9.66 -17.45 -2.58
N GLY A 317 10.58 -17.19 -3.51
CA GLY A 317 10.32 -17.27 -4.94
C GLY A 317 10.05 -18.71 -5.40
N GLY A 318 9.55 -18.88 -6.62
CA GLY A 318 9.55 -20.19 -7.30
C GLY A 318 8.50 -21.21 -6.85
N GLY A 319 7.52 -20.85 -6.02
CA GLY A 319 6.37 -21.71 -5.70
C GLY A 319 6.68 -22.92 -4.80
N VAL A 320 7.90 -23.03 -4.28
CA VAL A 320 8.30 -24.09 -3.35
C VAL A 320 7.96 -23.70 -1.91
N MET A 321 7.35 -24.62 -1.16
CA MET A 321 6.91 -24.41 0.24
C MET A 321 8.04 -24.09 1.21
N HIS A 322 9.21 -24.68 1.00
CA HIS A 322 10.36 -24.56 1.88
C HIS A 322 11.64 -24.73 1.07
N TYR A 323 12.59 -23.86 1.32
CA TYR A 323 13.96 -23.96 0.83
C TYR A 323 14.86 -24.37 1.98
N THR A 324 15.96 -25.04 1.66
CA THR A 324 16.98 -25.40 2.63
C THR A 324 17.77 -24.17 3.04
N GLU A 325 18.45 -24.21 4.20
CA GLU A 325 19.34 -23.14 4.63
C GLU A 325 20.45 -22.87 3.61
N GLU A 326 20.94 -23.92 2.94
CA GLU A 326 21.94 -23.83 1.88
C GLU A 326 21.44 -23.00 0.69
N ASP A 327 20.16 -23.13 0.31
CA ASP A 327 19.58 -22.33 -0.79
C ASP A 327 19.58 -20.83 -0.46
N TYR A 328 19.27 -20.45 0.79
CA TYR A 328 19.30 -19.04 1.23
C TYR A 328 20.72 -18.50 1.22
N ILE A 329 21.70 -19.28 1.70
CA ILE A 329 23.10 -18.89 1.73
C ILE A 329 23.63 -18.75 0.30
N TYR A 330 23.29 -19.68 -0.59
CA TYR A 330 23.71 -19.68 -1.99
C TYR A 330 23.20 -18.45 -2.75
N ASP A 331 21.90 -18.12 -2.66
CA ASP A 331 21.35 -16.89 -3.24
C ASP A 331 22.05 -15.65 -2.66
N ALA A 332 22.33 -15.65 -1.35
CA ALA A 332 23.00 -14.52 -0.70
C ALA A 332 24.46 -14.34 -1.12
N GLU A 333 25.20 -15.43 -1.33
CA GLU A 333 26.57 -15.42 -1.82
C GLU A 333 26.65 -14.87 -3.23
N ILE A 334 25.74 -15.28 -4.12
CA ILE A 334 25.67 -14.76 -5.49
C ILE A 334 25.41 -13.26 -5.49
N ILE A 335 24.44 -12.79 -4.70
CA ILE A 335 24.16 -11.35 -4.57
C ILE A 335 25.39 -10.62 -3.99
N SER A 336 26.05 -11.20 -2.98
CA SER A 336 27.26 -10.61 -2.38
C SER A 336 28.41 -10.51 -3.40
N ASN A 337 28.61 -11.55 -4.20
CA ASN A 337 29.63 -11.60 -5.25
C ASN A 337 29.33 -10.60 -6.37
N LEU A 338 28.06 -10.41 -6.73
CA LEU A 338 27.65 -9.37 -7.69
C LEU A 338 27.93 -7.97 -7.15
N VAL A 339 27.62 -7.70 -5.88
CA VAL A 339 27.95 -6.42 -5.23
C VAL A 339 29.46 -6.18 -5.23
N ALA A 340 30.26 -7.19 -4.88
CA ALA A 340 31.72 -7.12 -4.92
C ALA A 340 32.24 -6.86 -6.35
N ARG A 341 31.68 -7.55 -7.35
CA ARG A 341 32.03 -7.35 -8.76
C ARG A 341 31.67 -5.95 -9.26
N PHE A 342 30.51 -5.41 -8.89
CA PHE A 342 30.16 -4.03 -9.23
C PHE A 342 31.12 -3.02 -8.59
N PHE A 343 31.54 -3.28 -7.36
CA PHE A 343 32.59 -2.48 -6.71
C PHE A 343 33.92 -2.58 -7.47
N GLU A 344 34.38 -3.78 -7.84
CA GLU A 344 35.60 -3.96 -8.65
C GLU A 344 35.51 -3.24 -10.00
N ILE A 345 34.38 -3.36 -10.71
CA ILE A 345 34.14 -2.66 -11.98
C ILE A 345 34.19 -1.14 -11.78
N SER A 346 33.67 -0.62 -10.66
CA SER A 346 33.71 0.81 -10.36
C SER A 346 35.13 1.35 -10.15
N LEU A 347 36.11 0.48 -9.86
CA LEU A 347 37.52 0.86 -9.71
C LEU A 347 38.26 0.93 -11.05
N ILE A 348 37.66 0.46 -12.15
CA ILE A 348 38.29 0.42 -13.48
C ILE A 348 38.08 1.76 -14.19
N PRO A 349 39.11 2.63 -14.33
CA PRO A 349 38.92 3.98 -14.85
C PRO A 349 38.51 4.03 -16.33
N SER A 350 38.82 2.99 -17.11
CA SER A 350 38.45 2.90 -18.53
C SER A 350 36.97 2.59 -18.77
N LEU A 351 36.26 2.08 -17.75
CA LEU A 351 34.81 1.83 -17.77
C LEU A 351 34.02 2.97 -17.11
N ILE A 352 34.70 3.93 -16.49
CA ILE A 352 34.09 5.18 -16.05
C ILE A 352 33.82 5.99 -17.31
N ILE A 353 32.62 5.79 -17.87
CA ILE A 353 32.09 6.64 -18.92
C ILE A 353 32.18 8.08 -18.38
N ASN A 354 32.87 8.95 -19.11
CA ASN A 354 32.92 10.37 -18.77
C ASN A 354 31.47 10.85 -18.62
N PRO A 355 31.06 11.44 -17.48
CA PRO A 355 29.68 11.87 -17.22
C PRO A 355 29.21 13.04 -18.10
N LYS A 356 29.89 13.31 -19.22
CA LYS A 356 29.49 14.29 -20.22
C LYS A 356 28.16 13.93 -20.88
N ASP A 357 27.82 12.64 -20.89
CA ASP A 357 26.52 12.10 -21.31
C ASP A 357 25.53 11.87 -20.15
N ASP A 358 25.71 12.55 -19.00
CA ASP A 358 24.58 12.73 -18.08
C ASP A 358 23.43 13.32 -18.89
N SER A 359 22.34 12.56 -19.00
CA SER A 359 21.20 12.95 -19.80
C SER A 359 20.82 14.38 -19.39
N TYR A 360 20.63 15.27 -20.37
CA TYR A 360 20.28 16.66 -20.12
C TYR A 360 19.18 16.81 -19.06
N TRP A 361 18.25 15.86 -19.04
CA TRP A 361 17.17 15.71 -18.07
C TRP A 361 17.64 15.54 -16.62
N CYS A 362 18.66 14.73 -16.36
CA CYS A 362 19.20 14.53 -15.00
C CYS A 362 19.75 15.84 -14.42
N ARG A 363 20.56 16.57 -15.21
CA ARG A 363 21.10 17.88 -14.79
C ARG A 363 20.01 18.92 -14.60
N LEU A 364 18.97 18.87 -15.43
CA LEU A 364 17.82 19.76 -15.31
C LEU A 364 17.02 19.47 -14.04
N GLU A 365 16.74 18.20 -13.74
CA GLU A 365 16.02 17.79 -12.52
C GLU A 365 16.76 18.22 -11.26
N ASP A 366 18.07 17.95 -11.17
CA ASP A 366 18.89 18.38 -10.04
C ASP A 366 18.90 19.92 -9.89
N ALA A 367 19.05 20.65 -11.00
CA ALA A 367 19.02 22.10 -10.98
C ALA A 367 17.64 22.66 -10.55
N LEU A 368 16.55 22.00 -10.95
CA LEU A 368 15.19 22.35 -10.54
C LEU A 368 14.96 22.07 -9.06
N LEU A 369 15.40 20.93 -8.54
CA LEU A 369 15.30 20.58 -7.13
C LEU A 369 16.07 21.56 -6.24
N ILE A 370 17.30 21.92 -6.63
CA ILE A 370 18.11 22.91 -5.91
C ILE A 370 17.44 24.28 -5.93
N LYS A 371 16.99 24.76 -7.10
CA LYS A 371 16.27 26.04 -7.21
C LYS A 371 14.99 26.03 -6.38
N TRP A 372 14.25 24.93 -6.40
CA TRP A 372 13.03 24.77 -5.60
C TRP A 372 13.33 24.82 -4.10
N GLY A 373 14.42 24.17 -3.67
CA GLY A 373 14.91 24.27 -2.29
C GLY A 373 15.17 25.72 -1.87
N HIS A 374 15.85 26.50 -2.70
CA HIS A 374 16.09 27.92 -2.42
C HIS A 374 14.79 28.74 -2.35
N VAL A 375 13.84 28.49 -3.26
CA VAL A 375 12.52 29.16 -3.22
C VAL A 375 11.79 28.85 -1.91
N LEU A 376 11.81 27.60 -1.46
CA LEU A 376 11.18 27.21 -0.19
C LEU A 376 11.86 27.86 1.02
N GLU A 377 13.19 27.97 1.01
CA GLU A 377 13.97 28.67 2.04
C GLU A 377 13.71 30.18 2.06
N GLU A 378 13.55 30.81 0.90
CA GLU A 378 13.21 32.24 0.80
C GLU A 378 11.79 32.54 1.28
N LEU A 379 10.86 31.63 1.01
CA LEU A 379 9.45 31.76 1.40
C LEU A 379 9.19 31.40 2.87
N LEU A 380 10.19 30.95 3.62
CA LEU A 380 10.08 30.67 5.05
C LEU A 380 9.94 31.98 5.84
N PRO A 381 8.79 32.25 6.49
CA PRO A 381 8.52 33.53 7.17
C PRO A 381 9.50 33.89 8.29
N LEU A 382 10.13 32.88 8.90
CA LEU A 382 11.03 33.03 10.04
C LEU A 382 12.27 32.15 9.86
N ARG A 383 13.45 32.77 9.88
CA ARG A 383 14.74 32.06 9.87
C ARG A 383 15.07 31.39 11.21
N ASP A 384 14.55 31.90 12.33
CA ASP A 384 14.69 31.22 13.63
C ASP A 384 13.47 30.36 13.92
N ALA A 385 13.65 29.05 13.74
CA ALA A 385 12.62 28.05 13.98
C ALA A 385 12.09 28.04 15.43
N ARG A 386 12.83 28.60 16.39
CA ARG A 386 12.45 28.64 17.82
C ARG A 386 11.34 29.64 18.12
N LEU A 387 11.11 30.61 17.22
CA LEU A 387 10.08 31.64 17.35
C LEU A 387 8.76 31.25 16.66
N ILE A 388 8.71 30.09 16.01
CA ILE A 388 7.53 29.62 15.27
C ILE A 388 6.43 29.21 16.25
N GLY A 389 5.44 30.10 16.39
CA GLY A 389 4.14 29.83 17.02
C GLY A 389 3.02 29.52 16.01
N MET A 390 1.86 29.12 16.52
CA MET A 390 0.65 28.79 15.74
C MET A 390 0.25 29.84 14.69
N ARG A 391 0.49 31.13 14.94
CA ARG A 391 0.05 32.22 14.05
C ARG A 391 0.86 32.33 12.75
N HIS A 392 1.95 31.57 12.61
CA HIS A 392 2.84 31.67 11.45
C HIS A 392 2.48 30.68 10.33
N TYR A 393 1.51 29.79 10.55
CA TYR A 393 1.05 28.88 9.50
C TYR A 393 0.28 29.68 8.43
N SER A 394 0.66 29.50 7.18
CA SER A 394 -0.11 30.00 6.04
C SER A 394 -1.41 29.21 5.87
N LEU A 395 -2.38 29.80 5.16
CA LEU A 395 -3.66 29.15 4.88
C LEU A 395 -3.47 27.80 4.16
N ARG A 396 -2.55 27.73 3.19
CA ARG A 396 -2.24 26.49 2.46
C ARG A 396 -1.64 25.41 3.35
N GLN A 397 -0.80 25.76 4.33
CA GLN A 397 -0.29 24.80 5.30
C GLN A 397 -1.43 24.26 6.18
N VAL A 398 -2.34 25.13 6.60
CA VAL A 398 -3.52 24.74 7.37
C VAL A 398 -4.38 23.78 6.55
N ASP A 399 -4.64 24.08 5.28
CA ASP A 399 -5.40 23.20 4.39
C ASP A 399 -4.72 21.83 4.19
N TYR A 400 -3.40 21.82 3.97
CA TYR A 400 -2.63 20.58 3.84
C TYR A 400 -2.74 19.70 5.09
N ILE A 401 -2.53 20.29 6.28
CA ILE A 401 -2.65 19.57 7.55
C ILE A 401 -4.10 19.09 7.73
N GLY A 402 -5.09 19.89 7.30
CA GLY A 402 -6.50 19.52 7.33
C GLY A 402 -6.79 18.22 6.59
N VAL A 403 -6.38 18.15 5.32
CA VAL A 403 -6.51 16.94 4.50
C VAL A 403 -5.76 15.76 5.12
N LEU A 404 -4.58 16.00 5.71
CA LEU A 404 -3.82 14.95 6.37
C LEU A 404 -4.56 14.38 7.60
N LEU A 405 -5.07 15.24 8.48
CA LEU A 405 -5.83 14.83 9.66
C LEU A 405 -7.13 14.10 9.27
N ARG A 406 -7.80 14.52 8.19
CA ARG A 406 -8.95 13.81 7.62
C ARG A 406 -8.57 12.43 7.11
N GLY A 407 -7.41 12.28 6.50
CA GLY A 407 -6.84 10.98 6.12
C GLY A 407 -6.71 10.06 7.34
N ILE A 408 -6.15 10.56 8.44
CA ILE A 408 -5.99 9.79 9.68
C ILE A 408 -7.35 9.37 10.25
N LEU A 409 -8.34 10.26 10.28
CA LEU A 409 -9.71 9.93 10.73
C LEU A 409 -10.38 8.90 9.81
N SER A 410 -10.15 8.99 8.49
CA SER A 410 -10.65 8.02 7.52
C SER A 410 -10.07 6.64 7.80
N VAL A 411 -8.75 6.54 8.03
CA VAL A 411 -8.09 5.30 8.42
C VAL A 411 -8.67 4.77 9.73
N LYS A 412 -8.82 5.61 10.76
CA LYS A 412 -9.44 5.23 12.04
C LYS A 412 -10.82 4.60 11.85
N SER A 413 -11.67 5.18 11.00
CA SER A 413 -13.02 4.67 10.74
C SER A 413 -13.04 3.29 10.06
N MET A 414 -11.94 2.94 9.37
CA MET A 414 -11.81 1.69 8.62
C MET A 414 -11.05 0.60 9.39
N VAL A 415 -10.31 0.93 10.45
CA VAL A 415 -9.60 -0.08 11.23
C VAL A 415 -10.62 -1.01 11.92
N LEU A 416 -10.50 -2.31 11.67
CA LEU A 416 -11.42 -3.31 12.23
C LEU A 416 -11.34 -3.32 13.76
N ASN A 417 -12.43 -2.94 14.41
CA ASN A 417 -12.54 -2.96 15.86
C ASN A 417 -12.94 -4.36 16.34
N ASP A 418 -12.02 -5.05 17.00
CA ASP A 418 -12.27 -6.35 17.60
C ASP A 418 -13.11 -6.14 18.87
N SER A 419 -14.42 -6.41 18.80
CA SER A 419 -15.34 -6.31 19.93
C SER A 419 -15.01 -7.30 21.07
N ALA A 420 -13.97 -8.12 20.92
CA ALA A 420 -13.58 -9.16 21.88
C ALA A 420 -12.14 -9.03 22.44
N ALA A 421 -11.29 -8.12 21.96
CA ALA A 421 -9.88 -8.06 22.37
C ALA A 421 -9.59 -6.91 23.34
N GLY A 422 -9.89 -7.13 24.64
CA GLY A 422 -9.49 -6.25 25.73
C GLY A 422 -7.98 -5.92 25.71
N GLY A 423 -7.64 -4.74 25.20
CA GLY A 423 -6.46 -3.98 25.60
C GLY A 423 -6.84 -3.05 26.76
N TRP A 424 -5.86 -2.61 27.55
CA TRP A 424 -6.06 -1.61 28.63
C TRP A 424 -6.87 -0.39 28.15
N TYR A 425 -6.76 -0.02 26.88
CA TYR A 425 -7.47 1.09 26.23
C TYR A 425 -8.96 0.84 25.96
N ASP A 426 -9.45 -0.41 26.02
CA ASP A 426 -10.82 -0.77 25.64
C ASP A 426 -11.83 -0.73 26.79
N LYS A 427 -11.42 -0.59 28.05
CA LYS A 427 -12.37 -0.62 29.18
C LYS A 427 -13.12 0.69 29.41
N GLU A 428 -12.54 1.83 29.04
CA GLU A 428 -13.24 3.13 29.18
C GLU A 428 -13.99 3.54 27.91
N ILE A 429 -13.50 3.19 26.72
CA ILE A 429 -14.14 3.63 25.48
C ILE A 429 -15.34 2.72 25.10
N ASN A 430 -15.32 1.41 25.44
CA ASN A 430 -16.47 0.51 25.20
C ASN A 430 -17.70 0.78 26.07
N LYS A 431 -17.59 1.59 27.14
CA LYS A 431 -18.79 2.12 27.82
C LYS A 431 -19.39 3.32 27.08
N ILE A 432 -18.66 3.94 26.16
CA ILE A 432 -19.07 5.13 25.40
C ILE A 432 -19.56 4.75 23.99
N PHE A 433 -19.10 3.62 23.44
CA PHE A 433 -19.38 3.18 22.06
C PHE A 433 -20.83 2.75 21.74
N MET A 434 -21.77 2.86 22.67
CA MET A 434 -23.19 2.47 22.46
C MET A 434 -24.20 3.61 22.52
N ASN A 435 -23.78 4.88 22.58
CA ASN A 435 -24.71 6.02 22.49
C ASN A 435 -24.46 6.88 21.26
N LYS A 436 -25.47 6.93 20.39
CA LYS A 436 -25.58 7.78 19.20
C LYS A 436 -25.82 9.24 19.60
N ASP A 437 -24.76 9.95 20.00
CA ASP A 437 -24.74 11.41 20.01
C ASP A 437 -23.55 11.90 19.16
N ASP A 438 -23.84 12.64 18.08
CA ASP A 438 -22.82 13.16 17.14
C ASP A 438 -21.72 14.00 17.84
N LYS A 439 -22.05 14.63 18.99
CA LYS A 439 -21.11 15.43 19.78
C LYS A 439 -20.05 14.58 20.49
N ASP A 440 -20.39 13.35 20.89
CA ASP A 440 -19.44 12.44 21.51
C ASP A 440 -18.48 11.85 20.48
N SER A 441 -18.94 11.64 19.24
CA SER A 441 -18.09 11.19 18.12
C SER A 441 -16.98 12.20 17.78
N ILE A 442 -17.34 13.49 17.65
CA ILE A 442 -16.37 14.55 17.32
C ILE A 442 -15.32 14.70 18.43
N THR A 443 -15.75 14.64 19.68
CA THR A 443 -14.84 14.71 20.84
C THR A 443 -13.84 13.55 20.82
N GLN A 444 -14.30 12.34 20.50
CA GLN A 444 -13.43 11.16 20.36
C GLN A 444 -12.46 11.28 19.18
N ASP A 445 -12.86 11.89 18.07
CA ASP A 445 -12.00 12.11 16.91
C ASP A 445 -10.87 13.09 17.23
N ILE A 446 -11.19 14.20 17.90
CA ILE A 446 -10.19 15.19 18.32
C ILE A 446 -9.20 14.59 19.33
N VAL A 447 -9.70 13.88 20.34
CA VAL A 447 -8.84 13.20 21.33
C VAL A 447 -7.95 12.16 20.64
N TYR A 448 -8.49 11.42 19.66
CA TYR A 448 -7.72 10.48 18.88
C TYR A 448 -6.60 11.17 18.08
N LEU A 449 -6.90 12.25 17.37
CA LEU A 449 -5.89 13.01 16.62
C LEU A 449 -4.79 13.54 17.54
N LEU A 450 -5.14 14.12 18.68
CA LEU A 450 -4.16 14.61 19.66
C LEU A 450 -3.27 13.48 20.18
N ASN A 451 -3.83 12.29 20.44
CA ASN A 451 -3.04 11.12 20.84
C ASN A 451 -2.07 10.67 19.74
N VAL A 452 -2.52 10.59 18.48
CA VAL A 452 -1.66 10.22 17.35
C VAL A 452 -0.48 11.19 17.20
N LEU A 453 -0.74 12.50 17.27
CA LEU A 453 0.30 13.54 17.18
C LEU A 453 1.27 13.45 18.37
N SER A 454 0.76 13.18 19.57
CA SER A 454 1.55 12.99 20.78
C SER A 454 2.46 11.77 20.72
N GLU A 455 1.96 10.63 20.23
CA GLU A 455 2.78 9.43 20.02
C GLU A 455 3.90 9.68 19.00
N GLN A 456 3.61 10.38 17.89
CA GLN A 456 4.64 10.75 16.91
C GLN A 456 5.68 11.72 17.49
N ALA A 457 5.27 12.64 18.35
CA ALA A 457 6.18 13.54 19.05
C ALA A 457 7.11 12.75 20.00
N LYS A 458 6.57 11.79 20.76
CA LYS A 458 7.36 10.88 21.63
C LYS A 458 8.35 10.04 20.84
N HIS A 459 7.93 9.50 19.70
CA HIS A 459 8.79 8.73 18.81
C HIS A 459 9.94 9.59 18.26
N SER A 460 9.63 10.80 17.79
CA SER A 460 10.62 11.76 17.29
C SER A 460 11.62 12.19 18.37
N TYR A 461 11.14 12.48 19.58
CA TYR A 461 12.00 12.77 20.73
C TYR A 461 12.91 11.59 21.07
N SER A 462 12.38 10.38 20.95
CA SER A 462 13.11 9.15 21.23
C SER A 462 14.27 8.92 20.26
N LEU A 463 14.10 9.24 18.98
CA LEU A 463 15.16 9.15 17.98
C LEU A 463 16.24 10.22 18.19
N ARG A 464 15.85 11.45 18.56
CA ARG A 464 16.80 12.56 18.74
C ARG A 464 17.71 12.42 19.96
N LYS A 465 17.25 11.76 21.02
CA LYS A 465 17.98 11.58 22.28
C LYS A 465 18.52 10.16 22.47
N GLN A 466 19.10 9.57 21.41
CA GLN A 466 19.76 8.26 21.50
C GLN A 466 20.92 8.22 22.51
N THR A 467 21.53 9.37 22.81
CA THR A 467 22.66 9.50 23.75
C THR A 467 22.26 9.56 25.23
N MET A 468 20.96 9.64 25.58
CA MET A 468 20.52 9.64 26.98
C MET A 468 20.36 8.20 27.50
N THR A 469 20.64 7.99 28.79
CA THR A 469 20.40 6.70 29.45
C THR A 469 18.92 6.31 29.39
N LYS A 470 18.64 5.02 29.15
CA LYS A 470 17.29 4.48 28.97
C LYS A 470 16.34 4.85 30.13
N ASP A 471 16.84 4.86 31.36
CA ASP A 471 16.04 5.16 32.55
C ASP A 471 15.60 6.63 32.64
N LYS A 472 16.49 7.57 32.32
CA LYS A 472 16.14 9.01 32.31
C LYS A 472 15.13 9.33 31.20
N LYS A 473 15.22 8.62 30.08
CA LYS A 473 14.30 8.75 28.94
C LYS A 473 12.91 8.23 29.28
N THR A 474 12.81 7.04 29.88
CA THR A 474 11.53 6.43 30.26
C THR A 474 10.81 7.25 31.33
N VAL A 475 11.52 7.73 32.35
CA VAL A 475 10.93 8.59 33.39
C VAL A 475 10.35 9.88 32.78
N ARG A 476 11.09 10.55 31.89
CA ARG A 476 10.58 11.77 31.22
C ARG A 476 9.37 11.50 30.34
N LEU A 477 9.35 10.41 29.58
CA LEU A 477 8.20 10.06 28.74
C LEU A 477 6.96 9.73 29.57
N LYS A 478 7.12 9.05 30.72
CA LYS A 478 6.01 8.82 31.66
C LYS A 478 5.48 10.13 32.24
N SER A 479 6.36 11.06 32.62
CA SER A 479 5.94 12.39 33.09
C SER A 479 5.24 13.18 31.97
N PHE A 480 5.70 13.06 30.73
CA PHE A 480 5.02 13.62 29.57
C PHE A 480 3.61 13.05 29.40
N ASP A 481 3.43 11.72 29.51
CA ASP A 481 2.11 11.09 29.38
C ASP A 481 1.12 11.61 30.44
N LEU A 482 1.58 11.79 31.68
CA LEU A 482 0.77 12.38 32.76
C LEU A 482 0.39 13.84 32.46
N SER A 483 1.35 14.68 32.07
CA SER A 483 1.07 16.07 31.68
C SER A 483 0.15 16.14 30.46
N PHE A 484 0.32 15.24 29.49
CA PHE A 484 -0.51 15.20 28.30
C PHE A 484 -1.95 14.75 28.61
N ALA A 485 -2.14 13.81 29.54
CA ALA A 485 -3.47 13.44 30.02
C ALA A 485 -4.21 14.64 30.62
N THR A 486 -3.53 15.48 31.42
CA THR A 486 -4.14 16.71 31.96
C THR A 486 -4.54 17.69 30.85
N LEU A 487 -3.73 17.81 29.78
CA LEU A 487 -4.07 18.61 28.62
C LEU A 487 -5.32 18.06 27.92
N LEU A 488 -5.45 16.74 27.75
CA LEU A 488 -6.62 16.12 27.13
C LEU A 488 -7.90 16.38 27.93
N ASP A 489 -7.84 16.39 29.26
CA ASP A 489 -9.01 16.68 30.08
C ASP A 489 -9.43 18.15 29.98
N ASP A 490 -8.47 19.08 29.88
CA ASP A 490 -8.76 20.48 29.56
C ASP A 490 -9.39 20.64 28.17
N VAL A 491 -8.91 19.89 27.17
CA VAL A 491 -9.49 19.89 25.80
C VAL A 491 -10.93 19.39 25.83
N LYS A 492 -11.21 18.29 26.53
CA LYS A 492 -12.58 17.78 26.70
C LYS A 492 -13.48 18.81 27.39
N ALA A 493 -12.97 19.53 28.38
CA ALA A 493 -13.71 20.59 29.05
C ALA A 493 -13.98 21.79 28.13
N ASP A 494 -13.02 22.19 27.30
CA ASP A 494 -13.18 23.27 26.32
C ASP A 494 -14.21 22.89 25.22
N LEU A 495 -14.18 21.64 24.74
CA LEU A 495 -15.12 21.12 23.75
C LEU A 495 -16.58 21.08 24.25
N LYS A 496 -16.79 20.87 25.55
CA LYS A 496 -18.13 20.92 26.16
C LYS A 496 -18.69 22.33 26.26
N LYS A 497 -17.84 23.37 26.27
CA LYS A 497 -18.25 24.76 26.49
C LYS A 497 -18.61 25.50 25.21
N VAL A 498 -18.09 25.07 24.06
CA VAL A 498 -18.23 25.81 22.81
C VAL A 498 -18.58 24.87 21.66
N HIS A 499 -19.57 25.26 20.85
CA HIS A 499 -19.89 24.57 19.60
C HIS A 499 -19.02 25.10 18.47
N PHE A 500 -18.05 24.29 18.06
CA PHE A 500 -17.23 24.53 16.89
C PHE A 500 -17.69 23.66 15.73
N ASP A 501 -17.64 24.23 14.52
CA ASP A 501 -17.87 23.46 13.30
C ASP A 501 -16.57 22.77 12.86
N PHE A 502 -16.39 21.53 13.32
CA PHE A 502 -15.26 20.69 12.93
C PHE A 502 -15.44 20.00 11.58
N THR A 503 -16.48 20.33 10.81
CA THR A 503 -16.57 19.93 9.39
C THR A 503 -15.65 20.78 8.52
N ASN A 504 -15.33 22.00 8.95
CA ASN A 504 -14.32 22.83 8.30
C ASN A 504 -12.91 22.42 8.76
N ASP A 505 -12.10 21.96 7.81
CA ASP A 505 -10.73 21.50 8.03
C ASP A 505 -9.83 22.57 8.64
N GLN A 506 -10.02 23.84 8.26
CA GLN A 506 -9.23 24.95 8.80
C GLN A 506 -9.50 25.18 10.28
N ILE A 507 -10.77 25.08 10.69
CA ILE A 507 -11.18 25.19 12.09
C ILE A 507 -10.59 24.03 12.89
N LEU A 508 -10.72 22.81 12.39
CA LEU A 508 -10.16 21.61 13.03
C LEU A 508 -8.65 21.75 13.30
N VAL A 509 -7.89 22.14 12.27
CA VAL A 509 -6.43 22.31 12.38
C VAL A 509 -6.07 23.43 13.35
N TYR A 510 -6.77 24.57 13.27
CA TYR A 510 -6.54 25.70 14.15
C TYR A 510 -6.66 25.29 15.63
N TYR A 511 -7.73 24.59 16.01
CA TYR A 511 -7.93 24.18 17.39
C TYR A 511 -6.93 23.11 17.85
N ILE A 512 -6.59 22.15 16.99
CA ILE A 512 -5.56 21.14 17.29
C ILE A 512 -4.20 21.81 17.55
N LEU A 513 -3.76 22.70 16.65
CA LEU A 513 -2.51 23.43 16.84
C LEU A 513 -2.58 24.31 18.08
N LYS A 514 -3.69 25.02 18.31
CA LYS A 514 -3.91 25.85 19.51
C LYS A 514 -3.71 25.05 20.79
N TRP A 515 -4.30 23.86 20.90
CA TRP A 515 -4.15 23.03 22.10
C TRP A 515 -2.73 22.48 22.27
N LEU A 516 -2.07 22.06 21.19
CA LEU A 516 -0.70 21.56 21.25
C LEU A 516 0.31 22.65 21.65
N TYR A 517 0.21 23.85 21.05
CA TYR A 517 1.05 24.99 21.43
C TYR A 517 0.75 25.46 22.86
N ARG A 518 -0.52 25.54 23.27
CA ARG A 518 -0.91 25.85 24.66
C ARG A 518 -0.33 24.84 25.65
N GLY A 519 -0.35 23.55 25.33
CA GLY A 519 0.27 22.51 26.15
C GLY A 519 1.78 22.71 26.28
N SER A 520 2.44 23.00 25.16
CA SER A 520 3.87 23.30 25.13
C SER A 520 4.25 24.54 25.93
N GLU A 521 3.42 25.59 25.94
CA GLU A 521 3.69 26.84 26.68
C GLU A 521 3.40 26.71 28.18
N ARG A 522 2.37 25.92 28.55
CA ARG A 522 1.95 25.75 29.95
C ARG A 522 2.90 24.84 30.74
N ASP A 523 3.46 23.81 30.11
CA ASP A 523 4.40 22.89 30.75
C ASP A 523 5.74 22.86 30.00
N GLY A 524 6.56 23.86 30.30
CA GLY A 524 7.94 23.98 29.81
C GLY A 524 8.87 22.84 30.25
N LYS A 525 8.49 22.05 31.25
CA LYS A 525 9.36 21.02 31.83
C LYS A 525 9.18 19.66 31.15
N PHE A 526 7.94 19.27 30.88
CA PHE A 526 7.63 17.94 30.36
C PHE A 526 7.04 17.97 28.95
N LEU A 527 6.12 18.90 28.63
CA LEU A 527 5.48 18.96 27.31
C LEU A 527 6.35 19.68 26.27
N GLU A 528 6.92 20.84 26.61
CA GLU A 528 7.72 21.65 25.66
C GLU A 528 8.87 20.86 25.01
N PRO A 529 9.71 20.10 25.76
CA PRO A 529 10.86 19.43 25.17
C PRO A 529 10.51 18.36 24.13
N VAL A 530 9.26 17.86 24.15
CA VAL A 530 8.75 16.82 23.25
C VAL A 530 7.91 17.43 22.14
N LEU A 531 6.94 18.29 22.48
CA LEU A 531 6.00 18.87 21.50
C LEU A 531 6.67 19.93 20.61
N LYS A 532 7.47 20.84 21.16
CA LYS A 532 8.01 21.97 20.39
C LYS A 532 8.89 21.54 19.20
N PRO A 533 9.85 20.60 19.35
CA PRO A 533 10.60 20.10 18.20
C PRO A 533 9.72 19.41 17.16
N TYR A 534 8.69 18.69 17.60
CA TYR A 534 7.76 18.03 16.69
C TYR A 534 6.92 19.04 15.91
N LEU A 535 6.37 20.05 16.58
CA LEU A 535 5.59 21.13 15.96
C LEU A 535 6.41 21.94 14.95
N ILE A 536 7.69 22.20 15.24
CA ILE A 536 8.61 22.82 14.29
C ILE A 536 8.80 21.92 13.05
N LYS A 537 8.99 20.61 13.26
CA LYS A 537 9.15 19.67 12.15
C LYS A 537 7.88 19.59 11.28
N LEU A 538 6.70 19.57 11.91
CA LEU A 538 5.41 19.59 11.22
C LEU A 538 5.20 20.89 10.44
N TYR A 539 5.58 22.04 11.02
CA TYR A 539 5.55 23.33 10.34
C TYR A 539 6.40 23.32 9.06
N ILE A 540 7.67 22.88 9.17
CA ILE A 540 8.59 22.82 8.02
C ILE A 540 8.05 21.84 6.96
N ALA A 541 7.65 20.64 7.37
CA ALA A 541 7.13 19.65 6.42
C ALA A 541 5.85 20.12 5.71
N SER A 542 4.92 20.75 6.43
CA SER A 542 3.72 21.34 5.82
C SER A 542 4.06 22.52 4.88
N HIS A 543 5.10 23.30 5.18
CA HIS A 543 5.59 24.37 4.30
C HIS A 543 6.14 23.81 2.98
N GLU A 544 6.93 22.74 3.07
CA GLU A 544 7.53 22.07 1.92
C GLU A 544 6.49 21.30 1.08
N CYS A 545 5.45 20.74 1.71
CA CYS A 545 4.49 19.83 1.06
C CYS A 545 3.18 20.49 0.60
N ASN A 546 2.81 21.68 1.08
CA ASN A 546 1.50 22.25 0.72
C ASN A 546 1.33 22.59 -0.77
N TRP A 547 2.42 22.66 -1.53
CA TRP A 547 2.42 23.11 -2.92
C TRP A 547 1.76 22.13 -3.89
N PHE A 548 1.84 20.82 -3.62
CA PHE A 548 1.20 19.80 -4.44
C PHE A 548 -0.25 19.50 -4.03
N LEU A 549 -0.80 20.23 -3.05
CA LEU A 549 -2.12 19.94 -2.49
C LEU A 549 -3.24 20.00 -3.53
N GLU A 550 -3.19 20.94 -4.47
CA GLU A 550 -4.21 21.05 -5.51
C GLU A 550 -4.13 19.89 -6.51
N GLU A 551 -2.92 19.49 -6.89
CA GLU A 551 -2.71 18.28 -7.71
C GLU A 551 -3.19 17.02 -6.97
N TRP A 552 -2.92 16.93 -5.66
CA TRP A 552 -3.41 15.85 -4.83
C TRP A 552 -4.94 15.80 -4.79
N LYS A 553 -5.61 16.94 -4.57
CA LYS A 553 -7.08 17.03 -4.61
C LYS A 553 -7.64 16.64 -5.98
N ALA A 554 -6.98 17.05 -7.06
CA ALA A 554 -7.37 16.67 -8.42
C ALA A 554 -7.27 15.15 -8.63
N ARG A 555 -6.17 14.51 -8.20
CA ARG A 555 -6.01 13.05 -8.26
C ARG A 555 -7.02 12.29 -7.39
N MET A 556 -7.45 12.88 -6.28
CA MET A 556 -8.48 12.30 -5.40
C MET A 556 -9.90 12.57 -5.87
N ASN A 557 -10.08 13.40 -6.91
CA ASN A 557 -11.41 13.72 -7.39
C ASN A 557 -12.10 12.48 -7.96
N LYS A 558 -13.31 12.20 -7.45
CA LYS A 558 -14.13 11.06 -7.87
C LYS A 558 -15.19 11.45 -8.90
N ASP A 559 -15.24 12.72 -9.31
CA ASP A 559 -16.23 13.23 -10.24
C ASP A 559 -16.17 12.50 -11.58
N GLU A 560 -14.97 12.25 -12.11
CA GLU A 560 -14.79 11.48 -13.36
C GLU A 560 -15.34 10.05 -13.21
N MET A 561 -14.97 9.36 -12.13
CA MET A 561 -15.49 8.01 -11.85
C MET A 561 -17.01 8.01 -11.65
N TYR A 562 -17.58 9.07 -11.08
CA TYR A 562 -19.02 9.22 -10.89
C TYR A 562 -19.75 9.53 -12.21
N ALA A 563 -19.17 10.39 -13.05
CA ALA A 563 -19.65 10.68 -14.39
C ALA A 563 -19.62 9.41 -15.25
N LEU A 564 -18.52 8.66 -15.21
CA LEU A 564 -18.37 7.38 -15.90
C LEU A 564 -19.43 6.37 -15.42
N ARG A 565 -19.66 6.25 -14.10
CA ARG A 565 -20.72 5.38 -13.56
C ARG A 565 -22.12 5.77 -14.06
N LYS A 566 -22.42 7.08 -14.11
CA LYS A 566 -23.69 7.59 -14.65
C LYS A 566 -23.81 7.26 -16.13
N TYR A 567 -22.75 7.48 -16.90
CA TYR A 567 -22.69 7.13 -18.31
C TYR A 567 -22.94 5.63 -18.52
N CYS A 568 -22.22 4.77 -17.79
CA CYS A 568 -22.42 3.32 -17.81
C CYS A 568 -23.86 2.92 -17.51
N HIS A 569 -24.51 3.58 -16.55
CA HIS A 569 -25.92 3.34 -16.23
C HIS A 569 -26.86 3.74 -17.36
N LEU A 570 -26.59 4.84 -18.07
CA LEU A 570 -27.38 5.28 -19.22
C LEU A 570 -27.22 4.31 -20.40
N VAL A 571 -26.00 3.83 -20.64
CA VAL A 571 -25.69 2.81 -21.66
C VAL A 571 -26.40 1.50 -21.35
N VAL A 572 -26.32 0.99 -20.11
CA VAL A 572 -26.99 -0.25 -19.69
C VAL A 572 -28.51 -0.15 -19.80
N LYS A 573 -29.07 1.06 -19.66
CA LYS A 573 -30.50 1.33 -19.86
C LYS A 573 -30.89 1.62 -21.31
N GLU A 574 -29.96 1.50 -22.26
CA GLU A 574 -30.14 1.80 -23.68
C GLU A 574 -30.64 3.24 -23.95
N GLN A 575 -30.38 4.15 -23.01
CA GLN A 575 -30.79 5.56 -23.13
C GLN A 575 -29.80 6.39 -23.97
N VAL A 576 -28.56 5.90 -24.06
CA VAL A 576 -27.47 6.51 -24.83
C VAL A 576 -26.72 5.39 -25.54
N ASN A 577 -26.48 5.57 -26.84
CA ASN A 577 -25.62 4.69 -27.61
C ASN A 577 -24.15 4.89 -27.21
N THR A 578 -23.37 3.82 -27.14
CA THR A 578 -21.98 3.86 -26.64
C THR A 578 -21.07 4.75 -27.47
N SER A 579 -21.25 4.75 -28.80
CA SER A 579 -20.51 5.62 -29.72
C SER A 579 -20.86 7.09 -29.52
N ASP A 580 -22.14 7.39 -29.40
CA ASP A 580 -22.66 8.76 -29.41
C ASP A 580 -22.36 9.45 -28.08
N GLY A 581 -22.41 8.72 -26.97
CA GLY A 581 -22.04 9.25 -25.66
C GLY A 581 -20.54 9.48 -25.51
N LEU A 582 -19.69 8.58 -26.03
CA LEU A 582 -18.24 8.80 -26.05
C LEU A 582 -17.86 10.00 -26.94
N LEU A 583 -18.45 10.10 -28.13
CA LEU A 583 -18.25 11.22 -29.04
C LEU A 583 -18.72 12.55 -28.44
N ASP A 584 -19.87 12.56 -27.76
CA ASP A 584 -20.40 13.75 -27.07
C ASP A 584 -19.48 14.20 -25.92
N CYS A 585 -18.95 13.28 -25.13
CA CYS A 585 -17.96 13.60 -24.08
C CYS A 585 -16.65 14.18 -24.67
N VAL A 586 -16.11 13.57 -25.73
CA VAL A 586 -14.92 14.09 -26.44
C VAL A 586 -15.19 15.48 -27.01
N ASN A 587 -16.36 15.70 -27.63
CA ASN A 587 -16.76 16.98 -28.20
C ASN A 587 -16.99 18.07 -27.13
N LYS A 588 -17.35 17.68 -25.90
CA LYS A 588 -17.50 18.59 -24.75
C LYS A 588 -16.18 18.88 -24.03
N GLY A 589 -15.07 18.25 -24.43
CA GLY A 589 -13.76 18.42 -23.79
C GLY A 589 -13.67 17.75 -22.41
N GLU A 590 -14.57 16.83 -22.09
CA GLU A 590 -14.51 16.02 -20.88
C GLU A 590 -13.57 14.84 -21.14
N ALA A 591 -12.30 14.97 -20.75
CA ALA A 591 -11.32 13.91 -20.91
C ALA A 591 -11.64 12.75 -19.94
N PHE A 592 -11.90 11.55 -20.48
CA PHE A 592 -11.77 10.30 -19.74
C PHE A 592 -10.26 10.05 -19.53
N GLY A 593 -9.70 10.59 -18.45
CA GLY A 593 -8.30 10.46 -18.05
C GLY A 593 -7.86 9.02 -17.70
N THR A 594 -8.77 8.05 -17.81
CA THR A 594 -8.47 6.61 -17.72
C THR A 594 -8.02 5.99 -19.04
N VAL A 595 -8.17 6.67 -20.19
CA VAL A 595 -7.75 6.12 -21.49
C VAL A 595 -6.23 6.33 -21.73
N ASP A 596 -5.62 7.36 -21.15
CA ASP A 596 -4.17 7.63 -21.30
C ASP A 596 -3.25 6.63 -20.56
N LYS A 597 -3.82 5.70 -19.77
CA LYS A 597 -3.07 4.62 -19.08
C LYS A 597 -3.31 3.22 -19.65
N ILE A 598 -4.14 3.10 -20.67
CA ILE A 598 -4.20 1.88 -21.47
C ILE A 598 -3.22 2.15 -22.60
N ASP A 599 -1.97 1.69 -22.44
CA ASP A 599 -1.02 1.62 -23.54
C ASP A 599 -1.73 0.89 -24.70
N LEU A 600 -2.11 1.66 -25.72
CA LEU A 600 -2.52 1.15 -27.01
C LEU A 600 -1.24 0.81 -27.77
N ASP A 601 -0.63 -0.31 -27.40
CA ASP A 601 0.28 -1.07 -28.25
C ASP A 601 -0.37 -2.42 -28.62
#